data_AF-A0A937PT58-F1
#
_entry.id   AF-A0A937PT58-F1
#
_cell.length_a   1.000
_cell.length_b   1.000
_cell.length_c   1.000
_cell.angle_alpha   90.00
_cell.angle_beta   90.00
_cell.angle_gamma   90.00
#
_symmetry.space_group_name_H-M   'P 1'
#
loop_
_entity.id
_entity.type
_entity.pdbx_description
1 polymer ?
#
loop_
_entity_poly.entity_id
_entity_poly.type
_entity_poly.pdbx_seq_one_letter_code
_entity_poly.pdbx_strand_id
1 'polypeptide(L)' 'MDKKTKELIAIGASVACNCHPCVKFHTNKANDLNIEPELIRQAITVGKMVRKGTAEQLDELINQRGLVRE' A
#
# COMPACT_ATOMS: atom_id res chain seq x y z
N MET A 1 -2.28 10.26 -17.33
CA MET A 1 -2.19 8.88 -16.82
C MET A 1 -3.47 8.16 -17.20
N ASP A 2 -3.38 6.95 -17.76
CA ASP A 2 -4.55 6.14 -18.13
C ASP A 2 -5.25 5.55 -16.89
N LYS A 3 -6.46 5.01 -17.09
CA LYS A 3 -7.30 4.49 -16.00
C LYS A 3 -6.66 3.31 -15.27
N LYS A 4 -6.01 2.38 -15.99
CA LYS A 4 -5.37 1.20 -15.42
C LYS A 4 -4.21 1.60 -14.53
N THR A 5 -3.33 2.47 -15.03
CA THR A 5 -2.18 2.97 -14.24
C THR A 5 -2.66 3.74 -13.01
N LYS A 6 -3.71 4.57 -13.15
CA LYS A 6 -4.29 5.30 -12.01
C LYS A 6 -4.80 4.38 -10.91
N GLU A 7 -5.50 3.30 -11.28
CA GLU A 7 -6.11 2.38 -10.33
C GLU A 7 -5.05 1.54 -9.61
N LEU A 8 -4.02 1.06 -10.32
CA LEU A 8 -2.91 0.31 -9.72
C LEU A 8 -2.13 1.16 -8.70
N ILE A 9 -1.86 2.44 -9.01
CA ILE A 9 -1.23 3.37 -8.06
C ILE A 9 -2.13 3.57 -6.84
N ALA A 10 -3.43 3.75 -7.04
CA ALA A 10 -4.37 3.95 -5.94
C ALA A 10 -4.43 2.72 -5.01
N ILE A 11 -4.40 1.50 -5.56
CA ILE A 11 -4.30 0.26 -4.77
C ILE A 11 -3.01 0.26 -3.94
N GLY A 12 -1.86 0.49 -4.57
CA GLY A 12 -0.56 0.51 -3.88
C GLY A 12 -0.52 1.52 -2.74
N ALA A 13 -0.97 2.75 -2.99
CA ALA A 13 -1.06 3.81 -1.99
C ALA A 13 -2.02 3.45 -0.83
N SER A 14 -3.18 2.86 -1.16
CA SER A 14 -4.15 2.45 -0.15
C SER A 14 -3.59 1.39 0.80
N VAL A 15 -2.83 0.43 0.27
CA VAL A 15 -2.18 -0.63 1.07
C VAL A 15 -1.03 -0.08 1.90
N ALA A 16 -0.25 0.85 1.34
CA ALA A 16 0.83 1.52 2.06
C ALA A 16 0.32 2.28 3.29
N CYS A 17 -0.82 2.95 3.15
CA CYS A 17 -1.41 3.78 4.21
C CYS A 17 -2.41 3.05 5.12
N ASN A 18 -2.55 1.71 5.03
CA ASN A 18 -3.54 0.94 5.79
C ASN A 18 -5.01 1.41 5.63
N CYS A 19 -5.38 2.02 4.50
CA CYS A 19 -6.74 2.51 4.31
C CYS A 19 -7.69 1.36 3.86
N HIS A 20 -8.31 0.67 4.83
CA HIS A 20 -9.25 -0.42 4.54
C HIS A 20 -10.37 -0.09 3.54
N PRO A 21 -11.13 1.03 3.67
CA PRO A 21 -12.17 1.35 2.70
C PRO A 21 -11.59 1.67 1.32
N CYS A 22 -10.41 2.30 1.24
CA CYS A 22 -9.74 2.60 -0.02
C CYS A 22 -9.31 1.31 -0.73
N VAL A 23 -8.71 0.36 -0.01
CA VAL A 23 -8.32 -0.94 -0.58
C VAL A 23 -9.54 -1.62 -1.19
N LYS A 24 -10.65 -1.73 -0.45
CA LYS A 24 -11.88 -2.36 -0.95
C LYS A 24 -12.42 -1.66 -2.20
N PHE A 25 -12.49 -0.34 -2.19
CA PHE A 25 -12.98 0.44 -3.32
C PHE A 25 -12.12 0.24 -4.57
N HIS A 26 -10.80 0.42 -4.43
CA HIS A 26 -9.88 0.41 -5.56
C HIS A 26 -9.65 -1.00 -6.13
N THR A 27 -9.68 -2.06 -5.30
CA THR A 27 -9.63 -3.43 -5.83
C THR A 27 -10.90 -3.82 -6.58
N ASN A 28 -12.08 -3.41 -6.10
CA ASN A 28 -13.33 -3.65 -6.82
C ASN A 28 -13.33 -2.94 -8.17
N LYS A 29 -12.93 -1.66 -8.18
CA LYS A 29 -12.85 -0.88 -9.41
C LYS A 29 -11.80 -1.41 -10.39
N ALA A 30 -10.68 -1.95 -9.90
CA ALA A 30 -9.71 -2.62 -10.76
C ALA A 30 -10.29 -3.88 -11.43
N ASN A 31 -11.12 -4.63 -10.71
CA ASN A 31 -11.86 -5.76 -11.29
C ASN A 31 -12.87 -5.29 -12.35
N ASP A 32 -13.61 -4.21 -12.08
CA ASP A 32 -14.57 -3.63 -13.06
C ASP A 32 -13.87 -3.14 -14.34
N LEU A 33 -12.62 -2.69 -14.22
CA LEU A 33 -11.75 -2.30 -15.35
C LEU A 33 -11.09 -3.49 -16.05
N ASN A 34 -11.36 -4.73 -15.64
CA ASN A 34 -10.72 -5.95 -16.13
C ASN A 34 -9.18 -5.88 -16.10
N ILE A 35 -8.63 -5.28 -15.04
CA ILE A 35 -7.18 -5.26 -14.86
C ILE A 35 -6.72 -6.67 -14.48
N GLU A 36 -5.68 -7.16 -15.15
CA GLU A 36 -5.04 -8.44 -14.86
C GLU A 36 -4.79 -8.64 -13.36
N PRO A 37 -5.28 -9.74 -12.74
CA PRO A 37 -5.13 -9.98 -11.31
C PRO A 37 -3.68 -9.95 -10.83
N GLU A 38 -2.73 -10.32 -11.70
CA GLU A 38 -1.31 -10.27 -11.41
C GLU A 38 -0.79 -8.85 -11.19
N LEU A 39 -1.26 -7.87 -11.96
CA LEU A 39 -0.86 -6.47 -11.76
C LEU A 39 -1.42 -5.90 -10.46
N ILE A 40 -2.64 -6.30 -10.10
CA ILE A 40 -3.24 -5.95 -8.81
C ILE A 40 -2.40 -6.52 -7.66
N ARG A 41 -2.00 -7.80 -7.75
CA ARG A 41 -1.11 -8.44 -6.76
C ARG A 41 0.23 -7.71 -6.65
N GLN A 42 0.84 -7.32 -7.77
CA GLN A 42 2.09 -6.56 -7.77
C GLN A 42 1.95 -5.20 -7.08
N ALA A 43 0.88 -4.44 -7.38
CA ALA A 43 0.60 -3.17 -6.70
C ALA A 43 0.42 -3.34 -5.18
N ILE A 44 -0.30 -4.39 -4.76
CA ILE A 44 -0.46 -4.74 -3.34
C ILE A 44 0.88 -5.08 -2.71
N THR A 45 1.72 -5.90 -3.37
CA THR A 45 3.04 -6.28 -2.88
C THR A 45 3.94 -5.05 -2.68
N VAL A 46 3.96 -4.12 -3.64
CA VAL A 46 4.69 -2.85 -3.49
C VAL A 46 4.16 -2.05 -2.30
N GLY A 47 2.84 -1.89 -2.16
CA GLY A 47 2.25 -1.20 -1.02
C GLY A 47 2.60 -1.85 0.33
N LYS A 48 2.65 -3.19 0.40
CA LYS A 48 3.08 -3.92 1.61
C LYS A 48 4.55 -3.68 1.93
N MET A 49 5.43 -3.66 0.93
CA MET A 49 6.86 -3.38 1.12
C MET A 49 7.08 -1.97 1.67
N VAL A 50 6.42 -0.96 1.10
CA VAL A 50 6.50 0.43 1.58
C VAL A 50 6.03 0.50 3.03
N ARG A 51 4.85 -0.05 3.35
CA ARG A 51 4.31 -0.05 4.71
C ARG A 51 5.28 -0.67 5.71
N LYS A 52 5.85 -1.84 5.37
CA LYS A 52 6.79 -2.54 6.24
C LYS A 52 8.02 -1.67 6.52
N GLY A 53 8.66 -1.17 5.46
CA GLY A 53 9.86 -0.33 5.61
C GLY A 53 9.60 0.95 6.39
N THR A 54 8.44 1.60 6.20
CA THR A 54 8.09 2.81 6.97
C THR A 54 7.86 2.53 8.45
N ALA A 55 7.28 1.38 8.80
CA ALA A 55 7.08 1.00 10.20
C ALA A 55 8.43 0.69 10.86
N GLU A 56 9.25 -0.15 10.23
CA GLU A 56 10.57 -0.53 10.74
C GLU A 56 11.47 0.70 10.97
N GLN A 57 11.55 1.61 10.00
CA GLN A 57 12.36 2.83 10.15
C GLN A 57 11.83 3.79 11.22
N LEU A 58 10.51 3.84 11.41
CA LEU A 58 9.90 4.66 12.46
C LEU A 58 10.23 4.10 13.84
N ASP A 59 10.10 2.78 14.02
CA ASP A 59 10.43 2.09 15.26
C ASP A 59 11.92 2.26 15.60
N GLU A 60 12.81 2.10 14.61
CA GLU A 60 14.24 2.37 14.75
C GLU A 60 14.51 3.82 15.20
N LEU A 61 13.85 4.81 14.59
CA LEU A 61 13.99 6.22 14.97
C LEU A 61 13.53 6.47 16.40
N ILE A 62 12.38 5.91 16.80
CA ILE A 62 11.85 6.02 18.16
C ILE A 62 12.85 5.44 19.18
N ASN A 63 13.41 4.26 18.88
CA ASN A 63 14.40 3.59 19.71
C ASN A 63 15.70 4.40 19.82
N GLN A 64 16.21 4.94 18.71
CA GLN A 64 17.39 5.81 18.70
C GLN A 64 17.21 7.09 19.54
N ARG A 65 15.96 7.58 19.63
CA ARG A 65 15.62 8.74 20.46
C ARG A 65 15.40 8.39 21.94
N GLY A 66 15.42 7.10 22.29
CA GLY A 66 15.20 6.62 23.67
C GLY A 66 13.79 6.92 24.19
N LEU A 67 12.81 7.10 23.30
CA LEU A 67 11.45 7.50 23.64
C LEU A 67 10.61 6.32 24.16
N VAL A 68 11.00 5.09 23.80
CA VAL A 68 10.41 3.85 24.27
C VAL A 68 11.54 2.95 24.76
N ARG A 69 11.36 2.29 25.90
CA ARG A 69 12.24 1.22 26.40
C ARG A 69 11.43 -0.06 26.34
N GLU A 70 11.84 -0.99 25.47
CA GLU A 70 11.33 -2.36 25.46
C GLU A 70 11.86 -3.16 26.66
#